data_AF-A0A8H7C1A8-F1
#
_entry.id   AF-A0A8H7C1A8-F1
#
_cell.length_a   1.000
_cell.length_b   1.000
_cell.length_c   1.000
_cell.angle_alpha   90.00
_cell.angle_beta   90.00
_cell.angle_gamma   90.00
#
_symmetry.space_group_name_H-M   'P 1'
#
loop_
_entity.id
_entity.type
_entity.pdbx_description
1 polymer ?
#
loop_
_entity_poly.entity_id
_entity_poly.type
_entity_poly.pdbx_seq_one_letter_code
_entity_poly.pdbx_strand_id
1 'polypeptide(L)'
;MEQPPTQLFELYEADFKVLLSNIKDKLDGNGKDLPGEQKKAALRKVEIALDEADDIISQLEIEIQGIPASIRSQYTTRLRQAKTELTRYRKASKESHTQLARFDLLGGSKTRAGLPTSDDPYGEGSDRTRLLAGTNTLDDGTRRLTDSTRIALETETQGADILRGLRGQREQIENARDTLHGADISIDRSSSRIQTMIRQANKQRPRFLAIQRLVFGTYGGGTLVFSLLYESIVFRQGNVWFSYFTHLSLAGLAGHLTVSAYHGFRYKPSPSSVYSYPLQWWHGILKTSHICNISAVTTFPLLVTITYWTLIASSDTFSSTYNTWAAISKHILNTVLALSEITTTNIPPLPWKTLPVCLIILGAYLGLAYVTHATEDVYVYTFLDPEIQHWKLAIYITGIAAGEVIIYVLVRYAIVLRTQVLGRSSTSSYDQGDQHWFKNGGVQSGYDGKNKRYGPLNQGHHRLREVRLFINLYNDQPPQCQVAKLPDPRKLSTCAYSIRSQPTSKRSPSFKSLATYSHSFETRSFDIQT
;
A
#
# COMPACT_ATOMS: atom_id res chain seq x y z
N MET A 1 10.02 -6.21 29.12
CA MET A 1 11.29 -5.86 28.46
C MET A 1 11.77 -7.13 27.79
N GLU A 2 11.76 -7.20 26.47
CA GLU A 2 12.30 -8.37 25.77
C GLU A 2 13.82 -8.35 25.90
N GLN A 3 14.42 -9.48 26.28
CA GLN A 3 15.87 -9.57 26.44
C GLN A 3 16.55 -9.39 25.07
N PRO A 4 17.67 -8.65 24.98
CA PRO A 4 18.39 -8.51 23.72
C PRO A 4 18.81 -9.89 23.18
N PRO A 5 18.77 -10.10 21.85
CA PRO A 5 18.99 -11.41 21.22
C PRO A 5 20.38 -12.00 21.52
N THR A 6 21.35 -11.16 21.89
CA THR A 6 22.69 -11.60 22.32
C THR A 6 22.68 -12.28 23.69
N GLN A 7 21.79 -11.89 24.61
CA GLN A 7 21.67 -12.53 25.94
C GLN A 7 21.02 -13.91 25.84
N LEU A 8 20.01 -14.05 24.98
CA LEU A 8 19.38 -15.35 24.73
C LEU A 8 20.36 -16.35 24.12
N PHE A 9 21.20 -15.90 23.17
CA PHE A 9 22.26 -16.73 22.63
C PHE A 9 23.22 -17.23 23.71
N GLU A 10 23.66 -16.35 24.62
CA GLU A 10 24.58 -16.72 25.70
C GLU A 10 23.97 -17.70 26.70
N LEU A 11 22.66 -17.57 26.97
CA LEU A 11 21.92 -18.50 27.83
C LEU A 11 21.85 -19.90 27.20
N TYR A 12 21.42 -19.99 25.93
CA TYR A 12 21.37 -21.26 25.21
C TYR A 12 22.76 -21.90 25.03
N GLU A 13 23.81 -21.08 24.85
CA GLU A 13 25.20 -21.56 24.81
C GLU A 13 25.63 -22.17 26.15
N ALA A 14 25.21 -21.58 27.28
CA ALA A 14 25.48 -22.10 28.61
C ALA A 14 24.75 -23.44 28.86
N ASP A 15 23.46 -23.52 28.51
CA ASP A 15 22.66 -24.74 28.63
C ASP A 15 23.23 -25.88 27.78
N PHE A 16 23.65 -25.59 26.55
CA PHE A 16 24.34 -26.54 25.68
C PHE A 16 25.62 -27.10 26.31
N LYS A 17 26.45 -26.25 26.94
CA LYS A 17 27.70 -26.67 27.60
C LYS A 17 27.44 -27.57 28.81
N VAL A 18 26.38 -27.31 29.57
CA VAL A 18 25.97 -28.15 30.70
C VAL A 18 25.49 -29.52 30.21
N LEU A 19 24.70 -29.56 29.15
CA LEU A 19 24.22 -30.81 28.56
C LEU A 19 25.40 -31.64 28.01
N LEU A 20 26.36 -30.98 27.35
CA LEU A 20 27.56 -31.61 26.81
C LEU A 20 28.49 -32.14 27.90
N SER A 21 28.64 -31.45 29.04
CA SER A 21 29.41 -31.97 30.18
C SER A 21 28.76 -33.21 30.79
N ASN A 22 27.43 -33.24 30.90
CA ASN A 22 26.66 -34.40 31.35
C ASN A 22 26.80 -35.60 30.39
N ILE A 23 26.79 -35.35 29.08
CA ILE A 23 27.02 -36.38 28.05
C ILE A 23 28.46 -36.91 28.16
N LYS A 24 29.44 -36.01 28.30
CA LYS A 24 30.85 -36.37 28.45
C LYS A 24 31.08 -37.22 29.71
N ASP A 25 30.51 -36.85 30.84
CA ASP A 25 30.66 -37.61 32.09
C ASP A 25 30.06 -39.03 31.98
N LYS A 26 28.87 -39.14 31.37
CA LYS A 26 28.20 -40.42 31.13
C LYS A 26 28.90 -41.29 30.07
N LEU A 27 29.66 -40.71 29.15
CA LEU A 27 30.32 -41.44 28.07
C LEU A 27 31.78 -41.80 28.38
N ASP A 28 32.52 -40.87 29.00
CA ASP A 28 33.95 -41.01 29.25
C ASP A 28 34.32 -41.30 30.70
N GLY A 29 33.48 -40.90 31.67
CA GLY A 29 33.67 -41.11 33.11
C GLY A 29 32.88 -42.31 33.61
N ASN A 30 31.74 -42.07 34.26
CA ASN A 30 30.93 -43.08 34.95
C ASN A 30 30.37 -44.20 34.05
N GLY A 31 30.29 -44.01 32.73
CA GLY A 31 29.71 -45.00 31.82
C GLY A 31 30.63 -46.15 31.40
N LYS A 32 31.95 -46.03 31.61
CA LYS A 32 32.91 -47.07 31.18
C LYS A 32 32.85 -48.31 32.07
N ASP A 33 32.62 -48.13 33.36
CA ASP A 33 32.72 -49.18 34.40
C ASP A 33 31.38 -49.82 34.81
N LEU A 34 30.26 -49.41 34.19
CA LEU A 34 28.93 -49.95 34.52
C LEU A 34 28.68 -51.34 33.92
N PRO A 35 27.94 -52.24 34.62
CA PRO A 35 27.55 -53.54 34.10
C PRO A 35 26.64 -53.41 32.87
N GLY A 36 26.69 -54.38 31.95
CA GLY A 36 26.14 -54.26 30.59
C GLY A 36 24.68 -53.78 30.48
N GLU A 37 23.81 -54.17 31.41
CA GLU A 37 22.41 -53.73 31.44
C GLU A 37 22.25 -52.27 31.89
N GLN A 38 22.97 -51.86 32.94
CA GLN A 38 23.00 -50.47 33.40
C GLN A 38 23.70 -49.55 32.38
N LYS A 39 24.73 -50.07 31.69
CA LYS A 39 25.42 -49.38 30.60
C LYS A 39 24.50 -49.14 29.40
N LYS A 40 23.66 -50.13 29.05
CA LYS A 40 22.62 -49.98 28.00
C LYS A 40 21.57 -48.93 28.36
N ALA A 41 21.12 -48.90 29.62
CA ALA A 41 20.19 -47.89 30.11
C ALA A 41 20.83 -46.48 30.14
N ALA A 42 22.10 -46.36 30.53
CA ALA A 42 22.85 -45.11 30.50
C ALA A 42 23.03 -44.58 29.08
N LEU A 43 23.35 -45.44 28.10
CA LEU A 43 23.49 -45.04 26.70
C LEU A 43 22.17 -44.53 26.09
N ARG A 44 21.01 -45.15 26.42
CA ARG A 44 19.70 -44.62 26.00
C ARG A 44 19.45 -43.21 26.56
N LYS A 45 19.85 -42.95 27.80
CA LYS A 45 19.76 -41.60 28.39
C LYS A 45 20.71 -40.60 27.71
N VAL A 46 21.87 -41.06 27.21
CA VAL A 46 22.80 -40.23 26.43
C VAL A 46 22.24 -39.93 25.04
N GLU A 47 21.54 -40.87 24.39
CA GLU A 47 20.86 -40.62 23.11
C GLU A 47 19.79 -39.54 23.24
N ILE A 48 18.93 -39.63 24.26
CA ILE A 48 17.90 -38.62 24.53
C ILE A 48 18.54 -37.24 24.78
N ALA A 49 19.63 -37.18 25.55
CA ALA A 49 20.35 -35.93 25.80
C ALA A 49 21.08 -35.40 24.55
N LEU A 50 21.49 -36.25 23.61
CA LEU A 50 22.07 -35.83 22.32
C LEU A 50 21.01 -35.22 21.39
N ASP A 51 19.79 -35.76 21.39
CA ASP A 51 18.68 -35.19 20.62
C ASP A 51 18.25 -33.83 21.21
N GLU A 52 18.21 -33.69 22.55
CA GLU A 52 18.00 -32.39 23.22
C GLU A 52 19.10 -31.37 22.88
N ALA A 53 20.36 -31.82 22.72
CA ALA A 53 21.46 -30.96 22.31
C ALA A 53 21.29 -30.44 20.86
N ASP A 54 20.74 -31.26 19.95
CA ASP A 54 20.44 -30.86 18.58
C ASP A 54 19.31 -29.81 18.52
N ASP A 55 18.30 -29.95 19.38
CA ASP A 55 17.22 -28.96 19.50
C ASP A 55 17.74 -27.59 19.95
N ILE A 56 18.66 -27.55 20.92
CA ILE A 56 19.31 -26.30 21.38
C ILE A 56 20.17 -25.69 20.26
N ILE A 57 20.92 -26.47 19.48
CA ILE A 57 21.66 -25.95 18.33
C ILE A 57 20.73 -25.34 17.29
N SER A 58 19.57 -25.97 17.05
CA SER A 58 18.56 -25.45 16.12
C SER A 58 18.00 -24.11 16.59
N GLN A 59 17.82 -23.91 17.90
CA GLN A 59 17.42 -22.63 18.49
C GLN A 59 18.53 -21.56 18.37
N LEU A 60 19.79 -21.92 18.63
CA LEU A 60 20.95 -21.02 18.45
C LEU A 60 21.09 -20.52 17.00
N GLU A 61 20.71 -21.33 16.00
CA GLU A 61 20.69 -20.92 14.58
C GLU A 61 19.64 -19.87 14.26
N ILE A 62 18.47 -19.95 14.89
CA ILE A 62 17.37 -18.99 14.71
C ILE A 62 17.77 -17.64 15.34
N GLU A 63 18.30 -17.66 16.56
CA GLU A 63 18.71 -16.44 17.27
C GLU A 63 19.84 -15.67 16.58
N ILE A 64 20.77 -16.38 15.91
CA ILE A 64 21.84 -15.73 15.12
C ILE A 64 21.28 -14.86 13.97
N GLN A 65 20.11 -15.20 13.41
CA GLN A 65 19.49 -14.40 12.35
C GLN A 65 19.01 -13.04 12.88
N GLY A 66 18.67 -12.95 14.18
CA GLY A 66 18.28 -11.72 14.86
C GLY A 66 19.44 -10.79 15.24
N ILE A 67 20.69 -11.27 15.20
CA ILE A 67 21.88 -10.50 15.60
C ILE A 67 22.36 -9.55 14.48
N PRO A 68 22.73 -8.28 14.77
CA PRO A 68 23.30 -7.34 13.80
C PRO A 68 24.56 -7.86 13.09
N ALA A 69 24.70 -7.52 11.80
CA ALA A 69 25.76 -8.06 10.93
C ALA A 69 27.20 -7.74 11.39
N SER A 70 27.40 -6.68 12.19
CA SER A 70 28.72 -6.25 12.69
C SER A 70 29.36 -7.22 13.68
N ILE A 71 28.57 -7.91 14.51
CA ILE A 71 29.04 -8.83 15.56
C ILE A 71 28.77 -10.31 15.23
N ARG A 72 27.96 -10.58 14.19
CA ARG A 72 27.52 -11.93 13.77
C ARG A 72 28.67 -12.91 13.46
N SER A 73 29.81 -12.43 13.00
CA SER A 73 30.97 -13.30 12.64
C SER A 73 31.56 -14.03 13.85
N GLN A 74 31.52 -13.41 15.03
CA GLN A 74 32.02 -14.02 16.27
C GLN A 74 31.10 -15.14 16.75
N TYR A 75 29.77 -14.92 16.71
CA TYR A 75 28.76 -15.89 17.12
C TYR A 75 28.63 -17.08 16.14
N THR A 76 28.76 -16.84 14.83
CA THR A 76 28.75 -17.95 13.84
C THR A 76 29.97 -18.87 13.96
N THR A 77 31.11 -18.33 14.40
CA THR A 77 32.30 -19.14 14.69
C THR A 77 32.08 -20.05 15.90
N ARG A 78 31.47 -19.54 16.97
CA ARG A 78 31.11 -20.33 18.17
C ARG A 78 30.05 -21.40 17.87
N LEU A 79 29.03 -21.09 17.07
CA LEU A 79 28.03 -22.08 16.63
C LEU A 79 28.69 -23.22 15.84
N ARG A 80 29.63 -22.91 14.94
CA ARG A 80 30.38 -23.94 14.19
C ARG A 80 31.19 -24.84 15.13
N GLN A 81 31.79 -24.27 16.18
CA GLN A 81 32.47 -25.06 17.20
C GLN A 81 31.50 -25.98 17.95
N ALA A 82 30.36 -25.46 18.43
CA ALA A 82 29.33 -26.26 19.10
C ALA A 82 28.83 -27.44 18.23
N LYS A 83 28.57 -27.20 16.94
CA LYS A 83 28.22 -28.25 15.97
C LYS A 83 29.31 -29.32 15.85
N THR A 84 30.57 -28.90 15.74
CA THR A 84 31.69 -29.86 15.63
C THR A 84 31.82 -30.72 16.88
N GLU A 85 31.60 -30.16 18.06
CA GLU A 85 31.63 -30.92 19.32
C GLU A 85 30.47 -31.92 19.42
N LEU A 86 29.25 -31.53 19.04
CA LEU A 86 28.10 -32.46 19.01
C LEU A 86 28.39 -33.65 18.09
N THR A 87 28.88 -33.39 16.87
CA THR A 87 29.21 -34.49 15.94
C THR A 87 30.27 -35.46 16.49
N ARG A 88 31.22 -34.96 17.29
CA ARG A 88 32.22 -35.79 17.97
C ARG A 88 31.59 -36.71 19.01
N TYR A 89 30.73 -36.19 19.89
CA TYR A 89 30.06 -37.01 20.92
C TYR A 89 29.02 -37.97 20.33
N ARG A 90 28.32 -37.58 19.26
CA ARG A 90 27.41 -38.47 18.53
C ARG A 90 28.14 -39.68 17.94
N LYS A 91 29.34 -39.47 17.39
CA LYS A 91 30.19 -40.56 16.90
C LYS A 91 30.67 -41.48 18.03
N ALA A 92 31.10 -40.90 19.16
CA ALA A 92 31.56 -41.66 20.33
C ALA A 92 30.45 -42.49 21.01
N SER A 93 29.21 -41.97 21.05
CA SER A 93 28.03 -42.71 21.53
C SER A 93 27.73 -43.92 20.62
N LYS A 94 27.74 -43.72 19.30
CA LYS A 94 27.52 -44.81 18.32
C LYS A 94 28.59 -45.91 18.43
N GLU A 95 29.86 -45.53 18.62
CA GLU A 95 30.94 -46.49 18.84
C GLU A 95 30.72 -47.31 20.12
N SER A 96 30.31 -46.68 21.22
CA SER A 96 29.99 -47.34 22.49
C SER A 96 28.80 -48.31 22.36
N HIS A 97 27.78 -47.95 21.57
CA HIS A 97 26.66 -48.84 21.26
C HIS A 97 27.11 -50.07 20.45
N THR A 98 28.02 -49.90 19.47
CA THR A 98 28.57 -51.03 18.72
C THR A 98 29.43 -51.97 19.57
N GLN A 99 30.14 -51.43 20.57
CA GLN A 99 30.90 -52.24 21.54
C GLN A 99 29.99 -53.07 22.45
N LEU A 100 28.88 -52.48 22.94
CA LEU A 100 27.88 -53.23 23.72
C LEU A 100 27.17 -54.31 22.90
N ALA A 101 26.77 -54.01 21.66
CA ALA A 101 26.12 -54.98 20.79
C ALA A 101 27.02 -56.18 20.48
N ARG A 102 28.34 -55.94 20.33
CA ARG A 102 29.33 -57.02 20.19
C ARG A 102 29.49 -57.84 21.47
N PHE A 103 29.45 -57.21 22.64
CA PHE A 103 29.51 -57.91 23.93
C PHE A 103 28.29 -58.81 24.17
N ASP A 104 27.09 -58.33 23.83
CA ASP A 104 25.84 -59.12 23.96
C ASP A 104 25.85 -60.35 23.03
N LEU A 105 26.35 -60.18 21.80
CA LEU A 105 26.46 -61.25 20.81
C LEU A 105 27.54 -62.29 21.15
N LEU A 106 28.64 -61.88 21.79
CA LEU A 106 29.79 -62.74 22.09
C LEU A 106 29.83 -63.26 23.55
N GLY A 107 28.96 -62.74 24.44
CA GLY A 107 29.01 -62.97 25.89
C GLY A 107 27.77 -63.58 26.55
N GLY A 108 26.67 -63.83 25.82
CA GLY A 108 25.39 -64.29 26.38
C GLY A 108 25.25 -65.79 26.70
N SER A 109 26.33 -66.57 26.80
CA SER A 109 26.28 -68.04 26.93
C SER A 109 26.64 -68.57 28.33
N LYS A 110 26.01 -68.04 29.39
CA LYS A 110 26.16 -68.61 30.75
C LYS A 110 24.90 -68.69 31.62
N THR A 111 23.71 -68.39 31.12
CA THR A 111 22.49 -68.39 31.95
C THR A 111 21.27 -69.10 31.35
N ARG A 112 21.48 -70.07 30.44
CA ARG A 112 20.39 -70.90 29.91
C ARG A 112 20.54 -72.40 30.17
N ALA A 113 21.17 -72.77 31.29
CA ALA A 113 21.11 -74.10 31.85
C ALA A 113 20.20 -74.05 33.09
N GLY A 114 18.93 -74.42 32.95
CA GLY A 114 18.01 -74.42 34.08
C GLY A 114 16.51 -74.44 33.77
N LEU A 115 16.07 -74.92 32.60
CA LEU A 115 14.68 -75.33 32.41
C LEU A 115 14.65 -76.87 32.37
N PRO A 116 14.04 -77.55 33.36
CA PRO A 116 13.78 -78.97 33.27
C PRO A 116 12.76 -79.21 32.15
N THR A 117 13.09 -80.13 31.25
CA THR A 117 12.22 -80.58 30.18
C THR A 117 11.09 -81.42 30.78
N SER A 118 9.85 -81.10 30.45
CA SER A 118 8.62 -81.59 31.08
C SER A 118 8.20 -83.04 30.72
N ASP A 119 9.11 -83.89 30.24
CA ASP A 119 8.78 -85.21 29.68
C ASP A 119 9.46 -86.37 30.44
N ASP A 120 9.05 -86.61 31.69
CA ASP A 120 9.39 -87.84 32.42
C ASP A 120 8.13 -88.46 33.06
N PRO A 121 7.58 -89.58 32.52
CA PRO A 121 6.25 -90.07 32.86
C PRO A 121 6.15 -91.06 34.05
N TYR A 122 7.23 -91.31 34.82
CA TYR A 122 7.22 -92.27 35.94
C TYR A 122 7.98 -91.79 37.19
N GLY A 123 7.70 -90.57 37.67
CA GLY A 123 8.12 -90.14 39.01
C GLY A 123 6.97 -90.31 40.02
N GLU A 124 7.14 -91.11 41.06
CA GLU A 124 6.13 -91.47 42.08
C GLU A 124 5.66 -90.32 43.01
N GLY A 125 5.94 -89.07 42.62
CA GLY A 125 5.37 -87.83 43.18
C GLY A 125 4.81 -86.86 42.11
N SER A 126 4.74 -87.30 40.85
CA SER A 126 4.44 -86.49 39.67
C SER A 126 2.96 -86.19 39.52
N ASP A 127 2.04 -87.08 39.90
CA ASP A 127 0.60 -86.87 39.66
C ASP A 127 0.04 -85.65 40.42
N ARG A 128 0.45 -85.45 41.68
CA ARG A 128 0.09 -84.25 42.44
C ARG A 128 0.74 -83.01 41.83
N THR A 129 1.99 -83.09 41.41
CA THR A 129 2.74 -81.97 40.83
C THR A 129 2.20 -81.59 39.45
N ARG A 130 1.75 -82.56 38.65
CA ARG A 130 1.13 -82.40 37.33
C ARG A 130 -0.29 -81.89 37.43
N LEU A 131 -1.08 -82.38 38.39
CA LEU A 131 -2.40 -81.83 38.67
C LEU A 131 -2.30 -80.41 39.21
N LEU A 132 -1.36 -80.12 40.11
CA LEU A 132 -1.08 -78.77 40.59
C LEU A 132 -0.56 -77.86 39.47
N ALA A 133 0.31 -78.36 38.60
CA ALA A 133 0.78 -77.61 37.43
C ALA A 133 -0.38 -77.36 36.44
N GLY A 134 -1.23 -78.36 36.20
CA GLY A 134 -2.43 -78.25 35.38
C GLY A 134 -3.43 -77.25 35.95
N THR A 135 -3.70 -77.29 37.26
CA THR A 135 -4.55 -76.30 37.93
C THR A 135 -3.92 -74.92 37.93
N ASN A 136 -2.61 -74.79 38.13
CA ASN A 136 -1.91 -73.50 38.05
C ASN A 136 -1.93 -72.92 36.63
N THR A 137 -1.79 -73.75 35.59
CA THR A 137 -1.90 -73.29 34.20
C THR A 137 -3.32 -72.90 33.82
N LEU A 138 -4.32 -73.59 34.37
CA LEU A 138 -5.73 -73.29 34.11
C LEU A 138 -6.20 -72.07 34.90
N ASP A 139 -5.70 -71.89 36.12
CA ASP A 139 -5.89 -70.69 36.93
C ASP A 139 -5.20 -69.47 36.27
N ASP A 140 -3.96 -69.63 35.77
CA ASP A 140 -3.28 -68.58 34.99
C ASP A 140 -4.00 -68.28 33.67
N GLY A 141 -4.53 -69.32 33.00
CA GLY A 141 -5.36 -69.17 31.80
C GLY A 141 -6.67 -68.43 32.08
N THR A 142 -7.32 -68.74 33.20
CA THR A 142 -8.55 -68.06 33.65
C THR A 142 -8.25 -66.61 34.00
N ARG A 143 -7.15 -66.36 34.71
CA ARG A 143 -6.69 -65.01 35.07
C ARG A 143 -6.35 -64.18 33.83
N ARG A 144 -5.67 -64.75 32.85
CA ARG A 144 -5.38 -64.11 31.55
C ARG A 144 -6.65 -63.83 30.75
N LEU A 145 -7.62 -64.75 30.77
CA LEU A 145 -8.93 -64.51 30.14
C LEU A 145 -9.65 -63.35 30.81
N THR A 146 -9.68 -63.31 32.15
CA THR A 146 -10.28 -62.18 32.89
C THR A 146 -9.54 -60.87 32.67
N ASP A 147 -8.21 -60.89 32.54
CA ASP A 147 -7.42 -59.72 32.22
C ASP A 147 -7.62 -59.28 30.76
N SER A 148 -7.74 -60.22 29.82
CA SER A 148 -8.00 -59.91 28.41
C SER A 148 -9.40 -59.33 28.22
N THR A 149 -10.42 -59.80 28.95
CA THR A 149 -11.75 -59.20 28.90
C THR A 149 -11.77 -57.84 29.56
N ARG A 150 -11.03 -57.65 30.67
CA ARG A 150 -10.85 -56.35 31.31
C ARG A 150 -10.17 -55.35 30.37
N ILE A 151 -9.06 -55.74 29.74
CA ILE A 151 -8.34 -54.90 28.78
C ILE A 151 -9.22 -54.64 27.54
N ALA A 152 -9.96 -55.62 27.05
CA ALA A 152 -10.88 -55.43 25.92
C ALA A 152 -11.98 -54.39 26.25
N LEU A 153 -12.60 -54.48 27.43
CA LEU A 153 -13.59 -53.51 27.90
C LEU A 153 -12.96 -52.12 28.12
N GLU A 154 -11.75 -52.06 28.65
CA GLU A 154 -10.99 -50.82 28.78
C GLU A 154 -10.69 -50.19 27.41
N THR A 155 -10.30 -50.99 26.41
CA THR A 155 -10.09 -50.51 25.04
C THR A 155 -11.38 -50.11 24.33
N GLU A 156 -12.50 -50.77 24.60
CA GLU A 156 -13.82 -50.36 24.10
C GLU A 156 -14.20 -49.00 24.70
N THR A 157 -13.98 -48.82 26.00
CA THR A 157 -14.24 -47.56 26.70
C THR A 157 -13.36 -46.44 26.16
N GLN A 158 -12.06 -46.72 25.96
CA GLN A 158 -11.11 -45.76 25.38
C GLN A 158 -11.48 -45.42 23.93
N GLY A 159 -11.93 -46.39 23.14
CA GLY A 159 -12.45 -46.16 21.79
C GLY A 159 -13.71 -45.31 21.77
N ALA A 160 -14.64 -45.56 22.70
CA ALA A 160 -15.86 -44.77 22.86
C ALA A 160 -15.55 -43.31 23.25
N ASP A 161 -14.56 -43.09 24.11
CA ASP A 161 -14.13 -41.76 24.50
C ASP A 161 -13.39 -41.02 23.37
N ILE A 162 -12.58 -41.73 22.56
CA ILE A 162 -11.99 -41.16 21.35
C ILE A 162 -13.08 -40.72 20.37
N LEU A 163 -14.13 -41.53 20.15
CA LEU A 163 -15.24 -41.17 19.26
C LEU A 163 -16.03 -39.96 19.79
N ARG A 164 -16.24 -39.86 21.10
CA ARG A 164 -16.82 -38.66 21.71
C ARG A 164 -15.92 -37.43 21.51
N GLY A 165 -14.61 -37.59 21.69
CA GLY A 165 -13.62 -36.53 21.45
C GLY A 165 -13.59 -36.06 20.01
N LEU A 166 -13.58 -36.98 19.04
CA LEU A 166 -13.63 -36.67 17.61
C LEU A 166 -14.91 -35.95 17.21
N ARG A 167 -16.06 -36.33 17.81
CA ARG A 167 -17.32 -35.62 17.60
C ARG A 167 -17.25 -34.17 18.13
N GLY A 168 -16.69 -33.97 19.32
CA GLY A 168 -16.48 -32.63 19.88
C GLY A 168 -15.49 -31.79 19.06
N GLN A 169 -14.41 -32.39 18.58
CA GLN A 169 -13.45 -31.73 17.67
C GLN A 169 -14.10 -31.34 16.35
N ARG A 170 -14.92 -32.23 15.77
CA ARG A 170 -15.67 -31.91 14.54
C ARG A 170 -16.59 -30.71 14.76
N GLU A 171 -17.32 -30.68 15.86
CA GLU A 171 -18.19 -29.54 16.20
C GLU A 171 -17.40 -28.25 16.39
N GLN A 172 -16.22 -28.31 17.04
CA GLN A 172 -15.32 -27.16 17.15
C GLN A 172 -14.82 -26.68 15.77
N ILE A 173 -14.47 -27.60 14.88
CA ILE A 173 -14.02 -27.27 13.52
C ILE A 173 -15.17 -26.66 12.70
N GLU A 174 -16.37 -27.22 12.81
CA GLU A 174 -17.58 -26.69 12.14
C GLU A 174 -17.89 -25.28 12.66
N ASN A 175 -17.86 -25.06 13.98
CA ASN A 175 -18.09 -23.73 14.57
C ASN A 175 -16.99 -22.71 14.20
N ALA A 176 -15.71 -23.14 14.21
CA ALA A 176 -14.61 -22.29 13.76
C ALA A 176 -14.75 -21.91 12.28
N ARG A 177 -15.18 -22.85 11.44
CA ARG A 177 -15.44 -22.62 10.01
C ARG A 177 -16.61 -21.65 9.81
N ASP A 178 -17.71 -21.82 10.54
CA ASP A 178 -18.87 -20.93 10.46
C ASP A 178 -18.53 -19.52 10.94
N THR A 179 -17.74 -19.41 12.02
CA THR A 179 -17.21 -18.14 12.52
C THR A 179 -16.32 -17.47 11.47
N LEU A 180 -15.42 -18.22 10.83
CA LEU A 180 -14.57 -17.70 9.75
C LEU A 180 -15.37 -17.27 8.53
N HIS A 181 -16.39 -18.02 8.14
CA HIS A 181 -17.26 -17.65 7.02
C HIS A 181 -18.07 -16.38 7.32
N GLY A 182 -18.59 -16.25 8.55
CA GLY A 182 -19.23 -15.02 9.02
C GLY A 182 -18.27 -13.82 9.02
N ALA A 183 -17.01 -14.03 9.40
CA ALA A 183 -15.97 -13.01 9.35
C ALA A 183 -15.66 -12.59 7.90
N ASP A 184 -15.54 -13.54 6.97
CA ASP A 184 -15.28 -13.27 5.55
C ASP A 184 -16.39 -12.41 4.91
N ILE A 185 -17.66 -12.76 5.16
CA ILE A 185 -18.82 -11.96 4.73
C ILE A 185 -18.80 -10.55 5.36
N SER A 186 -18.33 -10.42 6.60
CA SER A 186 -18.19 -9.12 7.26
C SER A 186 -17.06 -8.28 6.64
N ILE A 187 -15.97 -8.92 6.20
CA ILE A 187 -14.84 -8.29 5.52
C ILE A 187 -15.26 -7.84 4.12
N ASP A 188 -16.00 -8.66 3.37
CA ASP A 188 -16.52 -8.30 2.05
C ASP A 188 -17.46 -7.10 2.12
N ARG A 189 -18.38 -7.09 3.09
CA ARG A 189 -19.27 -5.95 3.31
C ARG A 189 -18.49 -4.69 3.70
N SER A 190 -17.45 -4.84 4.52
CA SER A 190 -16.59 -3.72 4.91
C SER A 190 -15.78 -3.18 3.74
N SER A 191 -15.24 -4.05 2.89
CA SER A 191 -14.52 -3.70 1.67
C SER A 191 -15.42 -2.97 0.66
N SER A 192 -16.65 -3.44 0.47
CA SER A 192 -17.64 -2.77 -0.38
C SER A 192 -18.04 -1.39 0.14
N ARG A 193 -18.19 -1.23 1.47
CA ARG A 193 -18.41 0.08 2.11
C ARG A 193 -17.23 1.01 1.90
N ILE A 194 -16.00 0.52 2.11
CA ILE A 194 -14.77 1.30 1.89
C ILE A 194 -14.67 1.74 0.44
N GLN A 195 -14.91 0.86 -0.54
CA GLN A 195 -14.94 1.23 -1.95
C GLN A 195 -15.99 2.30 -2.25
N THR A 196 -17.17 2.19 -1.63
CA THR A 196 -18.23 3.20 -1.73
C THR A 196 -17.79 4.54 -1.13
N MET A 197 -17.16 4.53 0.04
CA MET A 197 -16.60 5.72 0.70
C MET A 197 -15.51 6.36 -0.16
N ILE A 198 -14.60 5.58 -0.75
CA ILE A 198 -13.54 6.08 -1.65
C ILE A 198 -14.15 6.73 -2.90
N ARG A 199 -15.18 6.11 -3.51
CA ARG A 199 -15.90 6.69 -4.66
C ARG A 199 -16.59 8.01 -4.28
N GLN A 200 -17.21 8.07 -3.10
CA GLN A 200 -17.83 9.30 -2.60
C GLN A 200 -16.80 10.39 -2.30
N ALA A 201 -15.68 10.05 -1.65
CA ALA A 201 -14.58 10.97 -1.37
C ALA A 201 -14.00 11.55 -2.66
N ASN A 202 -13.77 10.72 -3.69
CA ASN A 202 -13.32 11.18 -5.01
C ASN A 202 -14.34 12.08 -5.73
N LYS A 203 -15.64 11.89 -5.46
CA LYS A 203 -16.70 12.78 -5.98
C LYS A 203 -16.77 14.12 -5.24
N GLN A 204 -16.51 14.14 -3.93
CA GLN A 204 -16.53 15.36 -3.12
C GLN A 204 -15.26 16.20 -3.25
N ARG A 205 -14.09 15.57 -3.44
CA ARG A 205 -12.78 16.22 -3.60
C ARG A 205 -12.74 17.40 -4.58
N PRO A 206 -13.22 17.31 -5.84
CA PRO A 206 -13.18 18.44 -6.77
C PRO A 206 -14.03 19.62 -6.30
N ARG A 207 -15.12 19.38 -5.56
CA ARG A 207 -15.96 20.46 -5.01
C ARG A 207 -15.27 21.18 -3.87
N PHE A 208 -14.62 20.44 -2.97
CA PHE A 208 -13.83 21.03 -1.89
C PHE A 208 -12.71 21.92 -2.45
N LEU A 209 -11.94 21.42 -3.42
CA LEU A 209 -10.89 22.19 -4.08
C LEU A 209 -11.45 23.41 -4.83
N ALA A 210 -12.63 23.30 -5.45
CA ALA A 210 -13.28 24.43 -6.11
C ALA A 210 -13.65 25.54 -5.13
N ILE A 211 -14.18 25.20 -3.95
CA ILE A 211 -14.52 26.16 -2.91
C ILE A 211 -13.26 26.84 -2.36
N GLN A 212 -12.22 26.07 -2.04
CA GLN A 212 -10.93 26.61 -1.59
C GLN A 212 -10.39 27.64 -2.58
N ARG A 213 -10.35 27.29 -3.88
CA ARG A 213 -9.88 28.17 -4.95
C ARG A 213 -10.75 29.41 -5.12
N LEU A 214 -12.06 29.27 -4.95
CA LEU A 214 -12.97 30.42 -5.00
C LEU A 214 -12.66 31.39 -3.88
N VAL A 215 -12.50 30.91 -2.64
CA VAL A 215 -12.16 31.75 -1.48
C VAL A 215 -10.82 32.46 -1.67
N PHE A 216 -9.79 31.74 -2.14
CA PHE A 216 -8.48 32.32 -2.39
C PHE A 216 -8.47 33.29 -3.56
N GLY A 217 -9.20 32.98 -4.64
CA GLY A 217 -9.36 33.83 -5.80
C GLY A 217 -10.09 35.14 -5.48
N THR A 218 -11.18 35.08 -4.71
CA THR A 218 -11.93 36.28 -4.29
C THR A 218 -11.11 37.14 -3.35
N TYR A 219 -10.36 36.55 -2.41
CA TYR A 219 -9.44 37.28 -1.55
C TYR A 219 -8.33 37.98 -2.36
N GLY A 220 -7.70 37.27 -3.30
CA GLY A 220 -6.65 37.83 -4.17
C GLY A 220 -7.19 38.98 -5.03
N GLY A 221 -8.37 38.80 -5.62
CA GLY A 221 -9.07 39.85 -6.36
C GLY A 221 -9.42 41.07 -5.50
N GLY A 222 -9.95 40.85 -4.29
CA GLY A 222 -10.23 41.92 -3.34
C GLY A 222 -8.98 42.69 -2.91
N THR A 223 -7.88 41.98 -2.69
CA THR A 223 -6.57 42.57 -2.37
C THR A 223 -6.09 43.48 -3.51
N LEU A 224 -6.21 43.03 -4.76
CA LEU A 224 -5.82 43.84 -5.94
C LEU A 224 -6.66 45.10 -6.06
N VAL A 225 -7.99 44.99 -5.94
CA VAL A 225 -8.90 46.14 -6.03
C VAL A 225 -8.64 47.13 -4.89
N PHE A 226 -8.54 46.65 -3.65
CA PHE A 226 -8.27 47.52 -2.51
C PHE A 226 -6.90 48.19 -2.63
N SER A 227 -5.85 47.45 -3.02
CA SER A 227 -4.51 48.01 -3.21
C SER A 227 -4.49 49.09 -4.29
N LEU A 228 -5.14 48.84 -5.43
CA LEU A 228 -5.23 49.81 -6.52
C LEU A 228 -5.94 51.08 -6.06
N LEU A 229 -7.09 50.95 -5.38
CA LEU A 229 -7.85 52.10 -4.88
C LEU A 229 -7.07 52.88 -3.83
N TYR A 230 -6.45 52.20 -2.87
CA TYR A 230 -5.69 52.83 -1.80
C TYR A 230 -4.47 53.59 -2.34
N GLU A 231 -3.67 52.96 -3.21
CA GLU A 231 -2.49 53.59 -3.81
C GLU A 231 -2.87 54.75 -4.76
N SER A 232 -4.00 54.65 -5.45
CA SER A 232 -4.49 55.72 -6.33
C SER A 232 -5.01 56.93 -5.54
N ILE A 233 -5.72 56.72 -4.43
CA ILE A 233 -6.39 57.79 -3.68
C ILE A 233 -5.45 58.41 -2.65
N VAL A 234 -4.75 57.57 -1.88
CA VAL A 234 -3.93 58.00 -0.73
C VAL A 234 -2.54 58.40 -1.21
N PHE A 235 -1.86 57.51 -1.94
CA PHE A 235 -0.50 57.77 -2.41
C PHE A 235 -0.43 58.50 -3.76
N ARG A 236 -1.57 58.65 -4.46
CA ARG A 236 -1.66 59.29 -5.79
C ARG A 236 -0.74 58.64 -6.84
N GLN A 237 -0.48 57.33 -6.71
CA GLN A 237 0.43 56.55 -7.57
C GLN A 237 -0.31 55.50 -8.42
N GLY A 238 -1.56 55.78 -8.80
CA GLY A 238 -2.38 54.84 -9.58
C GLY A 238 -1.85 54.59 -11.01
N ASN A 239 -1.16 55.57 -11.58
CA ASN A 239 -0.51 55.51 -12.90
C ASN A 239 0.57 54.41 -13.00
N VAL A 240 1.35 54.22 -11.95
CA VAL A 240 2.45 53.24 -11.93
C VAL A 240 2.02 51.87 -11.39
N TRP A 241 0.81 51.72 -10.86
CA TRP A 241 0.36 50.52 -10.14
C TRP A 241 0.50 49.22 -10.94
N PHE A 242 0.16 49.24 -12.23
CA PHE A 242 0.26 48.08 -13.14
C PHE A 242 1.70 47.72 -13.51
N SER A 243 2.67 48.55 -13.17
CA SER A 243 4.08 48.34 -13.50
C SER A 243 4.81 47.47 -12.47
N TYR A 244 4.21 47.22 -11.30
CA TYR A 244 4.78 46.34 -10.29
C TYR A 244 4.53 44.86 -10.63
N PHE A 245 5.60 44.08 -10.77
CA PHE A 245 5.50 42.65 -11.08
C PHE A 245 4.68 41.88 -10.02
N THR A 246 4.77 42.29 -8.76
CA THR A 246 3.98 41.70 -7.66
C THR A 246 2.48 41.78 -7.94
N HIS A 247 1.99 42.91 -8.46
CA HIS A 247 0.56 43.09 -8.78
C HIS A 247 0.15 42.24 -9.98
N LEU A 248 0.99 42.19 -11.03
CA LEU A 248 0.76 41.35 -12.22
C LEU A 248 0.76 39.85 -11.88
N SER A 249 1.69 39.41 -11.04
CA SER A 249 1.79 38.02 -10.57
C SER A 249 0.58 37.61 -9.72
N LEU A 250 0.19 38.47 -8.76
CA LEU A 250 -1.00 38.24 -7.93
C LEU A 250 -2.29 38.24 -8.77
N ALA A 251 -2.39 39.10 -9.79
CA ALA A 251 -3.52 39.10 -10.74
C ALA A 251 -3.59 37.80 -11.55
N GLY A 252 -2.46 37.32 -12.07
CA GLY A 252 -2.39 36.03 -12.76
C GLY A 252 -2.80 34.86 -11.87
N LEU A 253 -2.34 34.84 -10.61
CA LEU A 253 -2.69 33.81 -9.64
C LEU A 253 -4.18 33.85 -9.25
N ALA A 254 -4.72 35.02 -8.94
CA ALA A 254 -6.14 35.19 -8.61
C ALA A 254 -7.05 34.80 -9.79
N GLY A 255 -6.68 35.18 -11.01
CA GLY A 255 -7.36 34.78 -12.24
C GLY A 255 -7.32 33.27 -12.45
N HIS A 256 -6.16 32.64 -12.26
CA HIS A 256 -6.02 31.19 -12.32
C HIS A 256 -6.91 30.48 -11.32
N LEU A 257 -6.90 30.89 -10.05
CA LEU A 257 -7.71 30.29 -8.99
C LEU A 257 -9.20 30.41 -9.30
N THR A 258 -9.65 31.55 -9.80
CA THR A 258 -11.05 31.78 -10.18
C THR A 258 -11.49 30.87 -11.33
N VAL A 259 -10.69 30.78 -12.39
CA VAL A 259 -10.96 29.90 -13.54
C VAL A 259 -10.92 28.43 -13.11
N SER A 260 -9.94 28.03 -12.30
CA SER A 260 -9.82 26.69 -11.75
C SER A 260 -10.98 26.32 -10.82
N ALA A 261 -11.53 27.28 -10.06
CA ALA A 261 -12.75 27.09 -9.27
C ALA A 261 -13.96 26.80 -10.17
N TYR A 262 -14.15 27.58 -11.24
CA TYR A 262 -15.21 27.35 -12.23
C TYR A 262 -15.11 25.95 -12.85
N HIS A 263 -13.92 25.52 -13.28
CA HIS A 263 -13.72 24.18 -13.81
C HIS A 263 -13.98 23.08 -12.77
N GLY A 264 -13.63 23.32 -11.50
CA GLY A 264 -13.93 22.40 -10.40
C GLY A 264 -15.43 22.22 -10.15
N PHE A 265 -16.23 23.28 -10.23
CA PHE A 265 -17.69 23.19 -10.10
C PHE A 265 -18.36 22.53 -11.30
N ARG A 266 -17.82 22.75 -12.51
CA ARG A 266 -18.33 22.13 -13.74
C ARG A 266 -17.79 20.72 -13.99
N TYR A 267 -16.92 20.22 -13.11
CA TYR A 267 -16.35 18.88 -13.21
C TYR A 267 -17.45 17.82 -13.11
N LYS A 268 -17.63 17.04 -14.18
CA LYS A 268 -18.57 15.91 -14.21
C LYS A 268 -17.78 14.60 -14.12
N PRO A 269 -17.86 13.86 -12.99
CA PRO A 269 -17.29 12.53 -12.92
C PRO A 269 -18.07 11.61 -13.88
N SER A 270 -17.38 11.05 -14.88
CA SER A 270 -17.98 10.11 -15.83
C SER A 270 -17.78 8.66 -15.37
N PRO A 271 -18.82 7.81 -15.42
CA PRO A 271 -18.69 6.37 -15.18
C PRO A 271 -17.85 5.64 -16.24
N SER A 272 -17.68 6.23 -17.44
CA SER A 272 -17.06 5.58 -18.61
C SER A 272 -15.59 5.97 -18.85
N SER A 273 -14.87 6.44 -17.82
CA SER A 273 -13.49 6.94 -17.86
C SER A 273 -13.23 8.23 -18.67
N VAL A 274 -14.22 8.73 -19.42
CA VAL A 274 -14.10 9.99 -20.17
C VAL A 274 -14.48 11.16 -19.26
N TYR A 275 -13.52 11.68 -18.50
CA TYR A 275 -13.70 12.91 -17.74
C TYR A 275 -13.96 14.08 -18.69
N SER A 276 -15.01 14.87 -18.41
CA SER A 276 -15.29 16.08 -19.17
C SER A 276 -15.14 17.31 -18.30
N TYR A 277 -14.30 18.25 -18.73
CA TYR A 277 -14.14 19.56 -18.13
C TYR A 277 -14.06 20.64 -19.21
N PRO A 278 -14.53 21.88 -18.96
CA PRO A 278 -14.73 22.88 -20.01
C PRO A 278 -13.49 23.20 -20.88
N LEU A 279 -12.28 23.09 -20.32
CA LEU A 279 -11.01 23.37 -21.03
C LEU A 279 -10.74 22.41 -22.20
N GLN A 280 -11.32 21.20 -22.22
CA GLN A 280 -11.15 20.25 -23.35
C GLN A 280 -11.73 20.79 -24.66
N TRP A 281 -12.75 21.64 -24.55
CA TRP A 281 -13.49 22.22 -25.67
C TRP A 281 -12.86 23.51 -26.18
N TRP A 282 -11.79 23.98 -25.54
CA TRP A 282 -11.12 25.22 -25.91
C TRP A 282 -10.18 25.01 -27.09
N HIS A 283 -9.98 26.09 -27.85
CA HIS A 283 -9.05 26.11 -28.98
C HIS A 283 -7.61 25.77 -28.53
N GLY A 284 -6.79 25.21 -29.43
CA GLY A 284 -5.44 24.71 -29.10
C GLY A 284 -4.51 25.73 -28.46
N ILE A 285 -4.63 27.00 -28.88
CA ILE A 285 -3.86 28.11 -28.32
C ILE A 285 -4.20 28.31 -26.85
N LEU A 286 -5.50 28.38 -26.50
CA LEU A 286 -5.94 28.59 -25.12
C LEU A 286 -5.52 27.43 -24.19
N LYS A 287 -5.49 26.20 -24.70
CA LYS A 287 -4.96 25.04 -23.96
C LYS A 287 -3.46 25.19 -23.67
N THR A 288 -2.69 25.60 -24.67
CA THR A 288 -1.24 25.84 -24.52
C THR A 288 -0.97 26.99 -23.56
N SER A 289 -1.70 28.11 -23.71
CA SER A 289 -1.61 29.25 -22.80
C SER A 289 -1.98 28.90 -21.38
N HIS A 290 -2.98 28.02 -21.17
CA HIS A 290 -3.33 27.54 -19.84
C HIS A 290 -2.19 26.75 -19.19
N ILE A 291 -1.48 25.91 -19.95
CA ILE A 291 -0.31 25.15 -19.45
C ILE A 291 0.85 26.10 -19.11
N CYS A 292 1.10 27.11 -19.95
CA CYS A 292 2.09 28.16 -19.64
C CYS A 292 1.68 28.95 -18.38
N ASN A 293 0.40 29.29 -18.25
CA ASN A 293 -0.13 30.01 -17.09
C ASN A 293 0.04 29.20 -15.79
N ILE A 294 -0.20 27.88 -15.80
CA ILE A 294 0.07 27.01 -14.63
C ILE A 294 1.53 27.11 -14.19
N SER A 295 2.46 27.14 -15.14
CA SER A 295 3.89 27.26 -14.82
C SER A 295 4.19 28.62 -14.19
N ALA A 296 3.67 29.71 -14.76
CA ALA A 296 3.84 31.06 -14.23
C ALA A 296 3.25 31.23 -12.81
N VAL A 297 2.02 30.80 -12.57
CA VAL A 297 1.35 30.99 -11.26
C VAL A 297 1.89 30.09 -10.14
N THR A 298 2.67 29.06 -10.46
CA THR A 298 3.33 28.20 -9.47
C THR A 298 4.78 28.58 -9.19
N THR A 299 5.38 29.45 -10.01
CA THR A 299 6.80 29.85 -9.92
C THR A 299 6.96 31.34 -9.59
N PHE A 300 6.28 32.23 -10.32
CA PHE A 300 6.41 33.68 -10.13
C PHE A 300 6.03 34.18 -8.74
N PRO A 301 4.96 33.68 -8.07
CA PRO A 301 4.67 34.13 -6.71
C PRO A 301 5.79 33.80 -5.72
N LEU A 302 6.49 32.66 -5.90
CA LEU A 302 7.64 32.29 -5.09
C LEU A 302 8.83 33.22 -5.38
N LEU A 303 9.09 33.50 -6.66
CA LEU A 303 10.12 34.44 -7.09
C LEU A 303 9.87 35.84 -6.52
N VAL A 304 8.63 36.32 -6.57
CA VAL A 304 8.19 37.61 -6.02
C VAL A 304 8.43 37.67 -4.53
N THR A 305 8.04 36.64 -3.77
CA THR A 305 8.26 36.60 -2.32
C THR A 305 9.75 36.66 -2.01
N ILE A 306 10.57 35.82 -2.64
CA ILE A 306 12.03 35.80 -2.42
C ILE A 306 12.64 37.15 -2.78
N THR A 307 12.34 37.69 -3.96
CA THR A 307 12.88 38.98 -4.43
C THR A 307 12.48 40.12 -3.50
N TYR A 308 11.24 40.15 -3.03
CA TYR A 308 10.78 41.16 -2.09
C TYR A 308 11.59 41.13 -0.78
N TRP A 309 11.67 39.97 -0.14
CA TRP A 309 12.34 39.86 1.17
C TRP A 309 13.86 39.97 1.10
N THR A 310 14.46 39.75 -0.08
CA THR A 310 15.92 39.83 -0.25
C THR A 310 16.38 41.19 -0.77
N LEU A 311 15.60 41.85 -1.63
CA LEU A 311 16.04 43.05 -2.36
C LEU A 311 15.20 44.32 -2.08
N ILE A 312 13.95 44.20 -1.63
CA ILE A 312 13.01 45.32 -1.56
C ILE A 312 12.59 45.65 -0.13
N ALA A 313 12.49 44.66 0.75
CA ALA A 313 12.06 44.85 2.13
C ALA A 313 12.98 45.84 2.88
N SER A 314 12.38 46.77 3.62
CA SER A 314 13.07 47.85 4.31
C SER A 314 12.44 48.11 5.68
N SER A 315 12.94 49.12 6.41
CA SER A 315 12.32 49.57 7.67
C SER A 315 10.85 49.98 7.50
N ASP A 316 10.43 50.35 6.29
CA ASP A 316 9.08 50.82 6.02
C ASP A 316 8.07 49.68 5.85
N THR A 317 8.54 48.44 5.63
CA THR A 317 7.68 47.26 5.41
C THR A 317 6.66 47.06 6.53
N PHE A 318 7.02 47.37 7.78
CA PHE A 318 6.15 47.22 8.96
C PHE A 318 5.88 48.55 9.68
N SER A 319 6.10 49.67 9.01
CA SER A 319 5.95 51.02 9.59
C SER A 319 4.49 51.43 9.84
N SER A 320 3.55 50.90 9.05
CA SER A 320 2.14 51.24 9.13
C SER A 320 1.24 50.02 8.97
N THR A 321 -0.03 50.17 9.37
CA THR A 321 -1.05 49.12 9.20
C THR A 321 -1.22 48.73 7.74
N TYR A 322 -1.23 49.71 6.82
CA TYR A 322 -1.34 49.43 5.39
C TYR A 322 -0.10 48.71 4.86
N ASN A 323 1.11 49.18 5.21
CA ASN A 323 2.36 48.56 4.74
C ASN A 323 2.50 47.12 5.26
N THR A 324 2.12 46.88 6.51
CA THR A 324 2.08 45.53 7.10
C THR A 324 1.08 44.64 6.38
N TRP A 325 -0.15 45.13 6.15
CA TRP A 325 -1.17 44.39 5.41
C TRP A 325 -0.73 44.10 3.97
N ALA A 326 -0.11 45.06 3.29
CA ALA A 326 0.42 44.94 1.94
C ALA A 326 1.55 43.91 1.88
N ALA A 327 2.50 43.95 2.82
CA ALA A 327 3.58 42.98 2.97
C ALA A 327 3.04 41.55 3.10
N ILE A 328 2.06 41.35 3.97
CA ILE A 328 1.43 40.04 4.20
C ILE A 328 0.65 39.58 2.96
N SER A 329 -0.26 40.43 2.47
CA SER A 329 -1.25 40.02 1.46
C SER A 329 -0.64 39.89 0.06
N LYS A 330 0.25 40.81 -0.32
CA LYS A 330 0.86 40.86 -1.67
C LYS A 330 2.15 40.05 -1.77
N HIS A 331 2.87 39.81 -0.67
CA HIS A 331 4.18 39.12 -0.73
C HIS A 331 4.19 37.79 0.01
N ILE A 332 3.71 37.68 1.25
CA ILE A 332 3.73 36.40 1.99
C ILE A 332 2.67 35.44 1.44
N LEU A 333 1.43 35.91 1.36
CA LEU A 333 0.29 35.07 0.99
C LEU A 333 0.36 34.60 -0.46
N ASN A 334 1.07 35.34 -1.33
CA ASN A 334 1.37 34.91 -2.70
C ASN A 334 2.03 33.53 -2.76
N THR A 335 3.03 33.28 -1.90
CA THR A 335 3.69 31.97 -1.80
C THR A 335 2.73 30.91 -1.26
N VAL A 336 1.94 31.22 -0.22
CA VAL A 336 0.98 30.28 0.36
C VAL A 336 -0.06 29.84 -0.67
N LEU A 337 -0.59 30.79 -1.45
CA LEU A 337 -1.56 30.52 -2.50
C LEU A 337 -0.96 29.64 -3.61
N ALA A 338 0.27 29.93 -4.05
CA ALA A 338 0.97 29.10 -5.04
C ALA A 338 1.29 27.68 -4.50
N LEU A 339 1.76 27.57 -3.25
CA LEU A 339 2.02 26.28 -2.60
C LEU A 339 0.74 25.46 -2.44
N SER A 340 -0.40 26.11 -2.22
CA SER A 340 -1.68 25.42 -2.16
C SER A 340 -2.02 24.73 -3.49
N GLU A 341 -1.71 25.36 -4.63
CA GLU A 341 -1.88 24.71 -5.95
C GLU A 341 -0.89 23.57 -6.15
N ILE A 342 0.37 23.73 -5.74
CA ILE A 342 1.42 22.69 -5.88
C ILE A 342 1.09 21.43 -5.04
N THR A 343 0.57 21.60 -3.83
CA THR A 343 0.39 20.50 -2.86
C THR A 343 -0.98 19.84 -2.93
N THR A 344 -2.06 20.61 -3.05
CA THR A 344 -3.43 20.07 -2.90
C THR A 344 -4.00 19.54 -4.22
N THR A 345 -3.46 19.98 -5.36
CA THR A 345 -4.13 19.82 -6.67
C THR A 345 -3.40 18.88 -7.60
N ASN A 346 -4.12 18.17 -8.47
CA ASN A 346 -3.53 17.15 -9.35
C ASN A 346 -2.93 17.73 -10.64
N ILE A 347 -2.12 18.78 -10.54
CA ILE A 347 -1.40 19.32 -11.70
C ILE A 347 -0.29 18.35 -12.15
N PRO A 348 -0.09 18.16 -13.47
CA PRO A 348 1.03 17.38 -13.98
C PRO A 348 2.36 18.13 -13.75
N PRO A 349 3.51 17.43 -13.76
CA PRO A 349 4.82 18.08 -13.71
C PRO A 349 4.97 19.14 -14.80
N LEU A 350 5.54 20.29 -14.44
CA LEU A 350 5.70 21.44 -15.34
C LEU A 350 6.53 21.03 -16.58
N PRO A 351 6.01 21.15 -17.81
CA PRO A 351 6.74 20.73 -19.02
C PRO A 351 7.88 21.69 -19.33
N TRP A 352 9.11 21.20 -19.56
CA TRP A 352 10.29 22.04 -19.81
C TRP A 352 10.11 23.14 -20.87
N LYS A 353 9.18 22.95 -21.82
CA LYS A 353 8.83 23.93 -22.85
C LYS A 353 8.23 25.22 -22.30
N THR A 354 7.66 25.20 -21.09
CA THR A 354 7.11 26.40 -20.44
C THR A 354 8.16 27.25 -19.76
N LEU A 355 9.35 26.70 -19.44
CA LEU A 355 10.42 27.47 -18.81
C LEU A 355 10.92 28.63 -19.70
N PRO A 356 11.25 28.43 -20.99
CA PRO A 356 11.56 29.55 -21.88
C PRO A 356 10.45 30.59 -21.96
N VAL A 357 9.18 30.16 -21.90
CA VAL A 357 8.03 31.09 -21.91
C VAL A 357 7.99 31.92 -20.63
N CYS A 358 8.24 31.33 -19.45
CA CYS A 358 8.36 32.06 -18.20
C CYS A 358 9.48 33.11 -18.25
N LEU A 359 10.65 32.75 -18.79
CA LEU A 359 11.78 33.67 -18.95
C LEU A 359 11.48 34.79 -19.96
N ILE A 360 10.76 34.50 -21.04
CA ILE A 360 10.31 35.53 -22.00
C ILE A 360 9.33 36.50 -21.32
N ILE A 361 8.40 36.01 -20.49
CA ILE A 361 7.48 36.87 -19.74
C ILE A 361 8.26 37.77 -18.77
N LEU A 362 9.27 37.24 -18.09
CA LEU A 362 10.14 38.01 -17.19
C LEU A 362 10.96 39.06 -17.96
N GLY A 363 11.47 38.72 -19.14
CA GLY A 363 12.16 39.66 -20.03
C GLY A 363 11.23 40.75 -20.58
N ALA A 364 9.99 40.39 -20.94
CA ALA A 364 8.98 41.35 -21.37
C ALA A 364 8.58 42.30 -20.22
N TYR A 365 8.55 41.80 -18.97
CA TYR A 365 8.35 42.63 -17.79
C TYR A 365 9.48 43.65 -17.60
N LEU A 366 10.74 43.27 -17.83
CA LEU A 366 11.85 44.22 -17.81
C LEU A 366 11.61 45.36 -18.81
N GLY A 367 11.16 45.03 -20.02
CA GLY A 367 10.75 46.02 -21.01
C GLY A 367 9.65 46.96 -20.50
N LEU A 368 8.61 46.41 -19.85
CA LEU A 368 7.55 47.20 -19.23
C LEU A 368 8.10 48.17 -18.17
N ALA A 369 9.02 47.74 -17.32
CA ALA A 369 9.61 48.60 -16.29
C ALA A 369 10.36 49.82 -16.87
N TYR A 370 11.08 49.63 -17.99
CA TYR A 370 11.74 50.74 -18.69
C TYR A 370 10.75 51.64 -19.45
N VAL A 371 9.66 51.08 -19.97
CA VAL A 371 8.56 51.88 -20.54
C VAL A 371 7.96 52.78 -19.46
N THR A 372 7.70 52.26 -18.27
CA THR A 372 7.19 53.06 -17.14
C THR A 372 8.14 54.20 -16.78
N HIS A 373 9.45 53.96 -16.73
CA HIS A 373 10.41 55.03 -16.49
C HIS A 373 10.39 56.08 -17.61
N ALA A 374 10.30 55.66 -18.88
CA ALA A 374 10.21 56.59 -20.01
C ALA A 374 8.94 57.45 -20.02
N THR A 375 7.85 56.99 -19.40
CA THR A 375 6.57 57.72 -19.37
C THR A 375 6.31 58.49 -18.07
N GLU A 376 6.75 57.94 -16.92
CA GLU A 376 6.43 58.44 -15.58
C GLU A 376 7.66 58.95 -14.81
N ASP A 377 8.85 58.88 -15.42
CA ASP A 377 10.14 59.30 -14.85
C ASP A 377 10.51 58.60 -13.53
N VAL A 378 9.95 57.40 -13.31
CA VAL A 378 10.15 56.62 -12.08
C VAL A 378 10.49 55.17 -12.41
N TYR A 379 11.59 54.66 -11.83
CA TYR A 379 11.90 53.24 -11.83
C TYR A 379 11.04 52.51 -10.78
N VAL A 380 10.31 51.49 -11.23
CA VAL A 380 9.48 50.63 -10.37
C VAL A 380 10.30 49.99 -9.24
N TYR A 381 11.56 49.68 -9.52
CA TYR A 381 12.50 49.15 -8.53
C TYR A 381 13.85 49.85 -8.67
N THR A 382 14.42 50.27 -7.53
CA THR A 382 15.71 50.98 -7.47
C THR A 382 16.89 50.14 -7.97
N PHE A 383 16.78 48.81 -7.95
CA PHE A 383 17.81 47.92 -8.51
C PHE A 383 17.78 47.84 -10.04
N LEU A 384 16.75 48.38 -10.70
CA LEU A 384 16.67 48.47 -12.16
C LEU A 384 17.25 49.76 -12.73
N ASP A 385 17.60 50.71 -11.86
CA ASP A 385 18.16 52.00 -12.25
C ASP A 385 19.64 51.85 -12.69
N PRO A 386 19.97 52.13 -13.96
CA PRO A 386 21.34 52.02 -14.48
C PRO A 386 22.26 53.11 -13.93
N GLU A 387 21.73 54.26 -13.49
CA GLU A 387 22.50 55.35 -12.91
C GLU A 387 22.98 55.02 -11.50
N ILE A 388 22.16 54.29 -10.73
CA ILE A 388 22.51 53.88 -9.36
C ILE A 388 23.35 52.60 -9.36
N GLN A 389 22.99 51.60 -10.16
CA GLN A 389 23.56 50.25 -10.05
C GLN A 389 24.76 50.01 -10.97
N HIS A 390 24.88 50.76 -12.07
CA HIS A 390 25.91 50.56 -13.09
C HIS A 390 26.02 49.06 -13.51
N TRP A 391 27.19 48.45 -13.38
CA TRP A 391 27.42 47.04 -13.74
C TRP A 391 26.64 46.03 -12.88
N LYS A 392 26.22 46.41 -11.66
CA LYS A 392 25.43 45.53 -10.78
C LYS A 392 24.03 45.24 -11.33
N LEU A 393 23.50 46.11 -12.19
CA LEU A 393 22.23 45.90 -12.87
C LEU A 393 22.20 44.57 -13.64
N ALA A 394 23.28 44.26 -14.36
CA ALA A 394 23.39 43.01 -15.10
C ALA A 394 23.37 41.79 -14.17
N ILE A 395 23.93 41.90 -12.97
CA ILE A 395 23.86 40.85 -11.94
C ILE A 395 22.43 40.67 -11.44
N TYR A 396 21.69 41.75 -11.16
CA TYR A 396 20.31 41.63 -10.71
C TYR A 396 19.42 40.96 -11.76
N ILE A 397 19.53 41.38 -13.04
CA ILE A 397 18.73 40.81 -14.13
C ILE A 397 19.06 39.32 -14.32
N THR A 398 20.34 38.97 -14.40
CA THR A 398 20.77 37.57 -14.58
C THR A 398 20.48 36.72 -13.34
N GLY A 399 20.59 37.29 -12.14
CA GLY A 399 20.29 36.65 -10.87
C GLY A 399 18.81 36.30 -10.72
N ILE A 400 17.89 37.21 -11.06
CA ILE A 400 16.45 36.95 -11.03
C ILE A 400 16.07 35.90 -12.08
N ALA A 401 16.65 35.96 -13.28
CA ALA A 401 16.43 34.93 -14.31
C ALA A 401 16.93 33.55 -13.87
N ALA A 402 18.11 33.48 -13.23
CA ALA A 402 18.64 32.24 -12.65
C ALA A 402 17.76 31.73 -11.49
N GLY A 403 17.28 32.65 -10.64
CA GLY A 403 16.33 32.35 -9.57
C GLY A 403 15.05 31.70 -10.09
N GLU A 404 14.48 32.23 -11.18
CA GLU A 404 13.31 31.64 -11.84
C GLU A 404 13.59 30.21 -12.33
N VAL A 405 14.75 29.96 -12.95
CA VAL A 405 15.14 28.60 -13.38
C VAL A 405 15.23 27.66 -12.17
N ILE A 406 15.86 28.08 -11.08
CA ILE A 406 16.01 27.25 -9.87
C ILE A 406 14.63 26.93 -9.28
N ILE A 407 13.78 27.94 -9.11
CA ILE A 407 12.42 27.78 -8.57
C ILE A 407 11.62 26.84 -9.46
N TYR A 408 11.66 27.02 -10.78
CA TYR A 408 10.97 26.14 -11.73
C TYR A 408 11.37 24.68 -11.57
N VAL A 409 12.67 24.41 -11.46
CA VAL A 409 13.22 23.07 -11.25
C VAL A 409 12.70 22.49 -9.91
N LEU A 410 12.78 23.25 -8.83
CA LEU A 410 12.32 22.83 -7.51
C LEU A 410 10.82 22.51 -7.50
N VAL A 411 9.98 23.40 -8.04
CA VAL A 411 8.53 23.20 -8.13
C VAL A 411 8.20 21.97 -8.96
N ARG A 412 8.87 21.78 -10.11
CA ARG A 412 8.67 20.59 -10.94
C ARG A 412 8.97 19.32 -10.17
N TYR A 413 10.12 19.23 -9.49
CA TYR A 413 10.48 18.02 -8.74
C TYR A 413 9.64 17.83 -7.48
N ALA A 414 9.15 18.90 -6.85
CA ALA A 414 8.14 18.80 -5.79
C ALA A 414 6.84 18.16 -6.29
N ILE A 415 6.36 18.53 -7.48
CA ILE A 415 5.17 17.91 -8.11
C ILE A 415 5.43 16.44 -8.47
N VAL A 416 6.63 16.12 -8.98
CA VAL A 416 7.02 14.72 -9.27
C VAL A 416 7.03 13.89 -7.99
N LEU A 417 7.64 14.40 -6.91
CA LEU A 417 7.67 13.71 -5.63
C LEU A 417 6.26 13.48 -5.08
N ARG A 418 5.40 14.50 -5.11
CA ARG A 418 3.99 14.41 -4.70
C ARG A 418 3.26 13.32 -5.46
N THR A 419 3.41 13.28 -6.79
CA THR A 419 2.71 12.30 -7.63
C THR A 419 3.23 10.88 -7.42
N GLN A 420 4.51 10.70 -7.13
CA GLN A 420 5.09 9.40 -6.76
C GLN A 420 4.61 8.90 -5.40
N VAL A 421 4.61 9.75 -4.37
CA VAL A 421 4.15 9.40 -3.02
C VAL A 421 2.67 9.05 -3.02
N LEU A 422 1.83 9.86 -3.69
CA LEU A 422 0.39 9.61 -3.76
C LEU A 422 0.02 8.47 -4.72
N GLY A 423 0.82 8.23 -5.76
CA GLY A 423 0.62 7.15 -6.72
C GLY A 423 0.81 5.75 -6.11
N ARG A 424 1.74 5.61 -5.15
CA ARG A 424 1.96 4.35 -4.40
C ARG A 424 0.75 3.93 -3.56
N SER A 425 -0.15 4.84 -3.19
CA SER A 425 -1.35 4.53 -2.41
C SER A 425 -2.54 4.03 -3.24
N SER A 426 -2.57 4.26 -4.56
CA SER A 426 -3.72 3.84 -5.40
C SER A 426 -3.58 2.45 -6.03
N THR A 427 -2.38 1.89 -6.16
CA THR A 427 -2.15 0.57 -6.75
C THR A 427 -2.37 -0.61 -5.78
N SER A 428 -2.72 -0.35 -4.52
CA SER A 428 -2.76 -1.41 -3.48
C SER A 428 -4.12 -2.08 -3.24
N SER A 429 -5.23 -1.65 -3.87
CA SER A 429 -6.56 -2.21 -3.51
C SER A 429 -7.46 -2.64 -4.67
N TYR A 430 -7.18 -2.26 -5.92
CA TYR A 430 -7.98 -2.70 -7.07
C TYR A 430 -7.38 -3.94 -7.77
N ASP A 431 -6.06 -4.00 -7.95
CA ASP A 431 -5.42 -5.13 -8.67
C ASP A 431 -5.36 -6.44 -7.87
N GLN A 432 -5.47 -6.39 -6.54
CA GLN A 432 -5.32 -7.57 -5.69
C GLN A 432 -6.63 -8.36 -5.51
N GLY A 433 -7.78 -7.70 -5.64
CA GLY A 433 -9.11 -8.33 -5.57
C GLY A 433 -9.46 -9.15 -6.81
N ASP A 434 -9.14 -8.63 -8.00
CA ASP A 434 -9.43 -9.33 -9.26
C ASP A 434 -8.54 -10.56 -9.45
N GLN A 435 -7.26 -10.53 -9.04
CA GLN A 435 -6.38 -11.69 -9.15
C GLN A 435 -6.78 -12.87 -8.25
N HIS A 436 -7.47 -12.62 -7.13
CA HIS A 436 -7.93 -13.68 -6.24
C HIS A 436 -9.17 -14.40 -6.82
N TRP A 437 -10.06 -13.66 -7.50
CA TRP A 437 -11.23 -14.22 -8.18
C TRP A 437 -10.86 -15.12 -9.38
N PHE A 438 -9.77 -14.82 -10.09
CA PHE A 438 -9.29 -15.65 -11.20
C PHE A 438 -8.47 -16.87 -10.75
N LYS A 439 -7.88 -16.86 -9.54
CA LYS A 439 -7.06 -17.98 -9.04
C LYS A 439 -7.86 -19.08 -8.35
N ASN A 440 -8.98 -18.73 -7.71
CA ASN A 440 -9.84 -19.70 -7.03
C ASN A 440 -11.12 -19.88 -7.84
N GLY A 441 -11.07 -20.82 -8.79
CA GLY A 441 -12.09 -21.05 -9.81
C GLY A 441 -13.52 -20.97 -9.28
N GLY A 442 -14.27 -19.99 -9.79
CA GLY A 442 -15.72 -19.96 -9.69
C GLY A 442 -16.31 -21.16 -10.42
N VAL A 443 -16.73 -22.16 -9.66
CA VAL A 443 -17.75 -23.11 -10.12
C VAL A 443 -19.05 -22.32 -10.20
N GLN A 444 -19.49 -22.03 -11.42
CA GLN A 444 -20.86 -21.60 -11.66
C GLN A 444 -21.47 -22.36 -12.82
N SER A 445 -22.51 -23.09 -12.45
CA SER A 445 -23.47 -23.83 -13.25
C SER A 445 -24.08 -22.98 -14.38
N GLY A 446 -24.28 -23.60 -15.54
CA GLY A 446 -25.49 -23.40 -16.33
C GLY A 446 -25.46 -22.36 -17.47
N TYR A 447 -25.47 -22.93 -18.67
CA TYR A 447 -26.17 -22.48 -19.88
C TYR A 447 -25.55 -21.51 -20.90
N ASP A 448 -25.66 -22.05 -22.13
CA ASP A 448 -25.80 -21.48 -23.47
C ASP A 448 -24.53 -21.03 -24.21
N GLY A 449 -24.13 -21.90 -25.13
CA GLY A 449 -23.08 -21.66 -26.10
C GLY A 449 -23.59 -20.78 -27.22
N LYS A 450 -22.76 -19.81 -27.62
CA LYS A 450 -22.47 -19.47 -29.02
C LYS A 450 -21.36 -18.42 -29.08
N ASN A 451 -20.30 -18.79 -29.79
CA ASN A 451 -19.32 -17.93 -30.47
C ASN A 451 -18.70 -16.76 -29.69
N LYS A 452 -17.41 -16.92 -29.34
CA LYS A 452 -16.39 -15.89 -29.55
C LYS A 452 -14.99 -16.53 -29.61
N ARG A 453 -14.33 -16.39 -30.77
CA ARG A 453 -12.90 -16.71 -30.95
C ARG A 453 -12.08 -15.70 -30.14
N TYR A 454 -11.17 -16.19 -29.30
CA TYR A 454 -10.04 -15.41 -28.80
C TYR A 454 -8.76 -15.95 -29.43
N GLY A 455 -7.98 -15.07 -30.06
CA GLY A 455 -6.61 -15.36 -30.49
C GLY A 455 -5.64 -15.28 -29.30
N PRO A 456 -4.45 -15.91 -29.39
CA PRO A 456 -3.56 -16.07 -28.24
C PRO A 456 -2.86 -14.76 -27.87
N LEU A 457 -2.96 -14.38 -26.59
CA LEU A 457 -2.17 -13.32 -25.97
C LEU A 457 -0.79 -13.87 -25.63
N ASN A 458 0.21 -13.40 -26.37
CA ASN A 458 1.62 -13.72 -26.20
C ASN A 458 2.12 -13.14 -24.85
N GLN A 459 2.60 -14.00 -23.97
CA GLN A 459 3.29 -13.63 -22.74
C GLN A 459 4.68 -13.09 -23.08
N GLY A 460 4.98 -11.86 -22.66
CA GLY A 460 6.35 -11.33 -22.72
C GLY A 460 6.44 -9.82 -22.62
N HIS A 461 7.25 -9.34 -21.68
CA HIS A 461 7.70 -7.95 -21.48
C HIS A 461 6.86 -7.04 -20.55
N HIS A 462 6.93 -7.34 -19.25
CA HIS A 462 6.44 -6.50 -18.16
C HIS A 462 7.38 -5.34 -17.72
N ARG A 463 8.43 -4.98 -18.48
CA ARG A 463 9.39 -3.95 -18.05
C ARG A 463 9.43 -2.64 -18.85
N LEU A 464 8.52 -2.40 -19.79
CA LEU A 464 8.57 -1.19 -20.65
C LEU A 464 7.24 -0.39 -20.75
N ARG A 465 6.22 -0.69 -19.94
CA ARG A 465 4.92 0.02 -20.01
C ARG A 465 4.86 1.34 -19.22
N GLU A 466 5.73 1.57 -18.24
CA GLU A 466 5.61 2.80 -17.41
C GLU A 466 6.20 4.06 -18.07
N VAL A 467 7.12 3.92 -19.03
CA VAL A 467 7.66 5.09 -19.76
C VAL A 467 6.77 5.48 -20.95
N ARG A 468 5.94 4.55 -21.46
CA ARG A 468 5.10 4.78 -22.65
C ARG A 468 3.83 5.60 -22.37
N LEU A 469 3.36 5.59 -21.12
CA LEU A 469 2.25 6.43 -20.67
C LEU A 469 2.63 7.91 -20.52
N PHE A 470 3.93 8.23 -20.39
CA PHE A 470 4.41 9.60 -20.24
C PHE A 470 4.68 10.32 -21.58
N ILE A 471 4.77 9.58 -22.70
CA ILE A 471 4.98 10.15 -24.05
C ILE A 471 3.65 10.27 -24.83
N ASN A 472 2.65 9.43 -24.56
CA ASN A 472 1.40 9.42 -25.33
C ASN A 472 0.43 10.58 -25.02
N LEU A 473 0.63 11.35 -23.94
CA LEU A 473 -0.08 12.63 -23.75
C LEU A 473 0.47 13.76 -24.62
N TYR A 474 1.61 13.56 -25.29
CA TYR A 474 2.27 14.56 -26.12
C TYR A 474 2.22 14.25 -27.64
N ASN A 475 1.76 13.05 -28.04
CA ASN A 475 1.78 12.61 -29.45
C ASN A 475 0.43 12.26 -30.08
N ASP A 476 -0.69 12.44 -29.38
CA ASP A 476 -1.99 12.41 -30.06
C ASP A 476 -2.19 13.74 -30.80
N GLN A 477 -1.69 13.78 -32.05
CA GLN A 477 -2.47 14.44 -33.09
C GLN A 477 -3.91 13.93 -32.97
N PRO A 478 -4.94 14.80 -33.02
CA PRO A 478 -6.30 14.30 -33.15
C PRO A 478 -6.30 13.33 -34.34
N PRO A 479 -6.92 12.14 -34.25
CA PRO A 479 -7.05 11.29 -35.41
C PRO A 479 -7.64 12.18 -36.50
N GLN A 480 -6.88 12.37 -37.58
CA GLN A 480 -7.43 12.96 -38.78
C GLN A 480 -8.70 12.16 -39.05
N CYS A 481 -9.84 12.83 -39.04
CA CYS A 481 -11.05 12.28 -39.63
C CYS A 481 -10.67 11.93 -41.07
N GLN A 482 -10.33 10.67 -41.33
CA GLN A 482 -10.39 10.13 -42.67
C GLN A 482 -11.86 10.27 -43.05
N VAL A 483 -12.13 11.29 -43.84
CA VAL A 483 -13.37 11.48 -44.58
C VAL A 483 -13.57 10.19 -45.37
N ALA A 484 -14.39 9.28 -44.85
CA ALA A 484 -14.91 8.18 -45.63
C ALA A 484 -15.65 8.83 -46.82
N LYS A 485 -15.16 8.59 -48.03
CA LYS A 485 -15.79 8.97 -49.30
C LYS A 485 -17.29 8.66 -49.22
N LEU A 486 -18.11 9.72 -49.25
CA LEU A 486 -19.54 9.60 -49.56
C LEU A 486 -19.69 8.86 -50.90
N PRO A 487 -20.57 7.86 -51.02
CA PRO A 487 -20.94 7.33 -52.32
C PRO A 487 -21.78 8.37 -53.08
N ASP A 488 -21.47 8.49 -54.36
CA ASP A 488 -22.05 9.34 -55.41
C ASP A 488 -23.61 9.38 -55.41
N PRO A 489 -24.26 10.56 -55.48
CA PRO A 489 -25.72 10.71 -55.38
C PRO A 489 -26.53 10.31 -56.63
N ARG A 490 -26.04 9.45 -57.52
CA ARG A 490 -26.71 9.08 -58.79
C ARG A 490 -27.21 7.63 -58.90
N LYS A 491 -27.60 7.00 -57.79
CA LYS A 491 -28.35 5.73 -57.83
C LYS A 491 -29.54 5.74 -56.86
N LEU A 492 -30.51 6.59 -57.17
CA LEU A 492 -31.91 6.38 -56.80
C LEU A 492 -32.53 5.44 -57.82
N SER A 493 -33.06 4.31 -57.35
CA SER A 493 -34.22 3.61 -57.91
C SER A 493 -34.22 2.17 -57.40
N THR A 494 -35.24 1.82 -56.60
CA THR A 494 -36.07 0.61 -56.75
C THR A 494 -36.46 0.02 -55.38
N CYS A 495 -37.74 0.21 -55.05
CA CYS A 495 -38.60 -0.61 -54.18
C CYS A 495 -38.35 -0.66 -52.66
N ALA A 496 -39.35 -0.70 -51.80
CA ALA A 496 -40.78 -0.40 -51.86
C ALA A 496 -41.33 -0.57 -50.42
N TYR A 497 -42.34 0.22 -50.11
CA TYR A 497 -43.29 0.07 -49.01
C TYR A 497 -43.86 -1.36 -48.90
N SER A 498 -44.12 -1.86 -47.68
CA SER A 498 -45.50 -2.24 -47.26
C SER A 498 -45.54 -2.97 -45.91
N ILE A 499 -46.49 -2.52 -45.10
CA ILE A 499 -47.01 -3.06 -43.83
C ILE A 499 -47.94 -4.26 -44.12
N ARG A 500 -48.01 -5.29 -43.25
CA ARG A 500 -49.25 -5.81 -42.56
C ARG A 500 -49.20 -7.29 -42.10
N SER A 501 -49.87 -7.51 -40.94
CA SER A 501 -50.66 -8.70 -40.50
C SER A 501 -49.94 -9.66 -39.52
N GLN A 502 -50.47 -10.14 -38.37
CA GLN A 502 -51.81 -10.29 -37.73
C GLN A 502 -51.67 -10.53 -36.18
N PRO A 503 -52.67 -10.96 -35.38
CA PRO A 503 -54.03 -10.44 -35.11
C PRO A 503 -54.35 -10.22 -33.60
N THR A 504 -55.58 -9.74 -33.36
CA THR A 504 -56.25 -9.32 -32.11
C THR A 504 -56.77 -10.44 -31.19
N SER A 505 -56.84 -10.18 -29.87
CA SER A 505 -57.87 -10.73 -28.96
C SER A 505 -58.12 -9.80 -27.75
N LYS A 506 -59.40 -9.70 -27.36
CA LYS A 506 -60.08 -8.80 -26.39
C LYS A 506 -59.64 -9.10 -24.93
N ARG A 507 -59.77 -8.26 -23.89
CA ARG A 507 -60.98 -7.61 -23.33
C ARG A 507 -60.59 -6.71 -22.12
N SER A 508 -61.34 -5.63 -21.88
CA SER A 508 -61.26 -4.69 -20.74
C SER A 508 -61.90 -5.22 -19.44
N PRO A 509 -61.81 -4.49 -18.30
CA PRO A 509 -62.83 -3.49 -17.90
C PRO A 509 -62.22 -2.14 -17.41
N SER A 510 -62.74 -0.95 -17.78
CA SER A 510 -63.86 -0.17 -17.18
C SER A 510 -63.55 0.38 -15.77
N PHE A 511 -63.83 1.62 -15.34
CA PHE A 511 -64.43 2.86 -15.88
C PHE A 511 -64.44 3.91 -14.72
N LYS A 512 -64.54 5.22 -15.04
CA LYS A 512 -64.97 6.38 -14.19
C LYS A 512 -63.95 6.91 -13.15
N SER A 513 -63.85 8.21 -12.81
CA SER A 513 -64.44 9.51 -13.21
C SER A 513 -63.85 10.58 -12.26
N LEU A 514 -64.01 11.88 -12.59
CA LEU A 514 -63.79 13.12 -11.81
C LEU A 514 -62.40 13.76 -12.00
N ALA A 515 -62.22 14.82 -12.80
CA ALA A 515 -62.86 16.14 -12.88
C ALA A 515 -62.40 17.12 -11.76
N THR A 516 -61.72 18.18 -12.21
CA THR A 516 -61.80 19.58 -11.74
C THR A 516 -61.26 19.93 -10.35
N TYR A 517 -60.18 20.73 -10.29
CA TYR A 517 -60.20 22.04 -9.63
C TYR A 517 -58.90 22.83 -9.92
N SER A 518 -59.04 23.98 -10.57
CA SER A 518 -58.06 25.07 -10.55
C SER A 518 -58.29 25.92 -9.30
N HIS A 519 -57.24 26.38 -8.61
CA HIS A 519 -57.10 27.79 -8.22
C HIS A 519 -55.71 28.09 -7.60
N SER A 520 -55.09 29.10 -8.21
CA SER A 520 -54.21 30.18 -7.73
C SER A 520 -53.62 30.21 -6.31
N PHE A 521 -52.32 30.58 -6.31
CA PHE A 521 -51.60 31.53 -5.44
C PHE A 521 -51.67 31.39 -3.91
N GLU A 522 -50.50 31.20 -3.27
CA GLU A 522 -49.99 32.19 -2.32
C GLU A 522 -48.50 32.00 -1.98
N THR A 523 -47.75 33.09 -2.16
CA THR A 523 -46.41 33.36 -1.65
C THR A 523 -46.42 33.47 -0.13
N ARG A 524 -45.47 32.83 0.57
CA ARG A 524 -45.11 33.21 1.95
C ARG A 524 -43.61 33.36 2.12
N SER A 525 -43.25 34.59 2.45
CA SER A 525 -41.99 35.06 3.01
C SER A 525 -41.63 34.29 4.29
N PHE A 526 -40.35 34.02 4.45
CA PHE A 526 -39.75 33.53 5.70
C PHE A 526 -39.29 34.74 6.52
N ASP A 527 -39.92 34.92 7.68
CA ASP A 527 -39.42 35.79 8.74
C ASP A 527 -38.40 35.04 9.60
N ILE A 528 -37.37 35.79 9.97
CA ILE A 528 -36.25 35.45 10.84
C ILE A 528 -36.69 35.65 12.29
N GLN A 529 -36.42 34.67 13.17
CA GLN A 529 -36.21 34.95 14.58
C GLN A 529 -35.18 34.01 15.19
N THR A 530 -34.20 34.65 15.83
CA THR A 530 -33.12 34.19 16.73
C THR A 530 -32.01 33.31 16.19
#